data_AF-A0A816P0X6-F1
#
_entry.id   AF-A0A816P0X6-F1
#
_cell.length_a   1.000
_cell.length_b   1.000
_cell.length_c   1.000
_cell.angle_alpha   90.00
_cell.angle_beta   90.00
_cell.angle_gamma   90.00
#
_symmetry.space_group_name_H-M   'P 1'
#
loop_
_entity.id
_entity.type
_entity.pdbx_description
1 polymer ?
#
loop_
_entity_poly.entity_id
_entity_poly.type
_entity_poly.pdbx_seq_one_letter_code
_entity_poly.pdbx_strand_id
1 'polypeptide(L)'
;MWVSNVVLVALYEQNDKPSSALEFIQQKLGGPSVSDYKKLQSEKSDLQIKDNEVFAKHQGTLRENFYMIGWNGNGVYRVLKIDQLDATELNLSEDFTAYTKKECYELLKRIHKENKATGGLKFVTLCYGIIGLCSFVSSYGR
;
A
#
# COMPACT_ATOMS: atom_id res chain seq x y z
N MET A 1 14.28 28.23 16.26
CA MET A 1 15.10 27.42 15.33
C MET A 1 15.91 28.40 14.50
N TRP A 2 17.22 28.51 14.71
CA TRP A 2 18.07 29.46 14.00
C TRP A 2 18.38 28.91 12.60
N VAL A 3 17.98 29.63 11.55
CA VAL A 3 18.42 29.33 10.18
C VAL A 3 19.78 30.00 10.00
N SER A 4 20.85 29.22 10.05
CA SER A 4 22.20 29.68 9.73
C SER A 4 22.34 29.73 8.20
N ASN A 5 22.35 30.93 7.61
CA ASN A 5 22.68 31.09 6.20
C ASN A 5 24.20 31.06 6.04
N VAL A 6 24.73 29.95 5.51
CA VAL A 6 26.15 29.85 5.14
C VAL A 6 26.27 30.17 3.65
N VAL A 7 26.97 31.26 3.32
CA VAL A 7 27.27 31.65 1.93
C VAL A 7 28.66 31.13 1.58
N LEU A 8 28.75 30.26 0.59
CA LEU A 8 30.02 29.78 0.07
C LEU A 8 30.51 30.74 -1.03
N VAL A 9 31.70 31.33 -0.85
CA VAL A 9 32.32 32.23 -1.82
C VAL A 9 33.56 31.55 -2.38
N ALA A 10 33.58 31.30 -3.69
CA ALA A 10 34.77 30.84 -4.40
C ALA A 10 35.22 31.93 -5.38
N LEU A 11 36.47 32.39 -5.22
CA LEU A 11 37.06 33.41 -6.09
C LEU A 11 37.76 32.74 -7.28
N TYR A 12 37.64 33.35 -8.46
CA TYR A 12 38.38 32.99 -9.67
C TYR A 12 39.12 34.23 -10.20
N GLU A 13 40.28 34.03 -10.81
CA GLU A 13 40.98 35.11 -11.51
C GLU A 13 40.30 35.40 -12.85
N GLN A 14 40.40 36.64 -13.34
CA GLN A 14 39.62 37.12 -14.49
C GLN A 14 39.89 36.35 -15.79
N ASN A 15 41.06 35.72 -15.91
CA ASN A 15 41.45 34.87 -17.04
C ASN A 15 40.99 33.40 -16.90
N ASP A 16 40.65 32.95 -15.68
CA ASP A 16 40.19 31.60 -15.37
C ASP A 16 38.69 31.55 -15.03
N LYS A 17 37.95 32.60 -15.42
CA LYS A 17 36.51 32.70 -15.16
C LYS A 17 35.78 31.53 -15.82
N PRO A 18 35.13 30.64 -15.05
CA PRO A 18 34.42 29.51 -15.61
C PRO A 18 33.20 29.99 -16.41
N SER A 19 32.89 29.27 -17.49
CA SER A 19 31.67 29.49 -18.29
C SER A 19 30.39 29.22 -17.49
N SER A 20 30.47 28.40 -16.43
CA SER A 20 29.40 28.10 -15.49
C SER A 20 29.94 28.08 -14.06
N ALA A 21 29.41 28.96 -13.21
CA ALA A 21 29.74 28.98 -11.78
C ALA A 21 29.37 27.65 -11.09
N LEU A 22 28.32 26.98 -11.57
CA LEU A 22 27.84 25.72 -11.01
C LEU A 22 28.81 24.56 -11.27
N GLU A 23 29.36 24.48 -12.49
CA GLU A 23 30.34 23.45 -12.86
C GLU A 23 31.67 23.64 -12.11
N PHE A 24 32.11 24.89 -11.94
CA PHE A 24 33.30 25.21 -11.17
C PHE A 24 33.19 24.77 -9.71
N ILE A 25 32.04 25.05 -9.08
CA ILE A 25 31.75 24.62 -7.71
C ILE A 25 31.70 23.08 -7.63
N GLN A 26 31.04 22.42 -8.59
CA GLN A 26 30.97 20.95 -8.64
C GLN A 26 32.35 20.30 -8.79
N GLN A 27 33.21 20.82 -9.68
CA GLN A 27 34.58 20.33 -9.87
C GLN A 27 35.45 20.52 -8.63
N LYS A 28 35.34 21.66 -7.93
CA LYS A 28 36.21 21.97 -6.78
C LYS A 28 35.76 21.32 -5.47
N LEU A 29 34.46 21.10 -5.29
CA LEU A 29 33.89 20.56 -4.05
C LEU A 29 33.48 19.10 -4.14
N GLY A 30 33.55 18.48 -5.33
CA GLY A 30 33.25 17.06 -5.53
C GLY A 30 31.75 16.72 -5.52
N GLY A 31 30.91 17.62 -6.04
CA GLY A 31 29.46 17.40 -6.15
C GLY A 31 29.08 16.57 -7.39
N PRO A 32 27.91 15.91 -7.40
CA PRO A 32 27.41 15.19 -8.57
C PRO A 32 27.32 16.13 -9.77
N SER A 33 27.71 15.65 -10.96
CA SER A 33 27.64 16.44 -12.18
C SER A 33 26.19 16.62 -12.64
N VAL A 34 25.93 17.60 -13.50
CA VAL A 34 24.61 17.79 -14.14
C VAL A 34 24.13 16.53 -14.87
N SER A 35 25.05 15.77 -15.48
CA SER A 35 24.75 14.47 -16.08
C SER A 35 24.33 13.41 -15.07
N ASP A 36 24.95 13.40 -13.89
CA ASP A 36 24.58 12.46 -12.81
C ASP A 36 23.17 12.78 -12.30
N TYR A 37 22.83 14.05 -12.13
CA TYR A 37 21.47 14.46 -11.77
C TYR A 37 20.44 14.03 -12.82
N LYS A 38 20.71 14.23 -14.11
CA LYS A 38 19.81 13.79 -15.18
C LYS A 38 19.63 12.27 -15.19
N LYS A 39 20.73 11.52 -15.00
CA LYS A 39 20.71 10.06 -14.93
C LYS A 39 19.89 9.55 -13.75
N LEU A 40 20.09 10.14 -12.57
CA LEU A 40 19.32 9.82 -11.37
C LEU A 40 17.83 10.15 -11.52
N GLN A 41 17.49 11.25 -12.19
CA GLN A 41 16.09 11.59 -12.47
C GLN A 41 15.44 10.56 -13.41
N SER A 42 16.17 10.11 -14.44
CA SER A 42 15.71 9.03 -15.31
C SER A 42 15.47 7.75 -14.50
N GLU A 43 16.44 7.33 -13.70
CA GLU A 43 16.35 6.11 -12.89
C GLU A 43 15.20 6.16 -11.88
N LYS A 44 14.99 7.32 -11.23
CA LYS A 44 13.84 7.53 -10.34
C LYS A 44 12.51 7.39 -11.10
N SER A 45 12.44 7.93 -12.32
CA SER A 45 11.26 7.81 -13.18
C SER A 45 10.98 6.36 -13.56
N ASP A 46 12.03 5.63 -13.97
CA ASP A 46 11.95 4.22 -14.36
C ASP A 46 11.55 3.32 -13.18
N LEU A 47 12.10 3.59 -11.99
CA LEU A 47 11.71 2.93 -10.74
C LEU A 47 10.25 3.20 -10.39
N GLN A 48 9.78 4.44 -10.56
CA GLN A 48 8.41 4.82 -10.28
C GLN A 48 7.42 4.12 -11.23
N ILE A 49 7.81 3.91 -12.50
CA ILE A 49 7.05 3.11 -13.45
C ILE A 49 7.01 1.64 -13.03
N LYS A 50 8.14 1.07 -12.62
CA LYS A 50 8.20 -0.32 -12.11
C LYS A 50 7.38 -0.51 -10.85
N ASP A 51 7.42 0.41 -9.90
CA ASP A 51 6.60 0.37 -8.69
C ASP A 51 5.12 0.42 -9.04
N ASN A 52 4.72 1.31 -9.96
CA ASN A 52 3.34 1.39 -10.43
C ASN A 52 2.91 0.10 -11.16
N GLU A 53 3.79 -0.51 -11.96
CA GLU A 53 3.50 -1.76 -12.67
C GLU A 53 3.38 -2.94 -11.70
N VAL A 54 4.28 -3.03 -10.70
CA VAL A 54 4.21 -4.02 -9.63
C VAL A 54 2.93 -3.83 -8.82
N PHE A 55 2.59 -2.59 -8.47
CA PHE A 55 1.36 -2.26 -7.78
C PHE A 55 0.13 -2.67 -8.60
N ALA A 56 0.07 -2.32 -9.89
CA ALA A 56 -1.04 -2.70 -10.78
C ALA A 56 -1.18 -4.23 -10.93
N LYS A 57 -0.06 -4.97 -10.98
CA LYS A 57 -0.07 -6.45 -11.01
C LYS A 57 -0.61 -7.07 -9.71
N HIS A 58 -0.35 -6.45 -8.55
CA HIS A 58 -0.79 -6.94 -7.25
C HIS A 58 -2.20 -6.45 -6.85
N GLN A 59 -2.63 -5.31 -7.38
CA GLN A 59 -3.96 -4.71 -7.12
C GLN A 59 -5.10 -5.57 -7.67
N GLY A 60 -4.87 -6.33 -8.75
CA GLY A 60 -5.87 -7.19 -9.38
C GLY A 60 -5.90 -8.65 -8.91
N THR A 61 -4.98 -9.07 -8.03
CA THR A 61 -4.74 -10.51 -7.76
C THR A 61 -5.08 -10.98 -6.35
N LEU A 62 -5.34 -10.09 -5.40
CA LEU A 62 -5.66 -10.44 -4.01
C LEU A 62 -7.10 -10.05 -3.68
N ARG A 63 -8.07 -10.75 -4.28
CA ARG A 63 -9.47 -10.69 -3.83
C ARG A 63 -9.66 -11.67 -2.68
N GLU A 64 -9.55 -11.18 -1.46
CA GLU A 64 -9.83 -11.99 -0.26
C GLU A 64 -11.25 -11.72 0.24
N ASN A 65 -12.01 -12.79 0.47
CA ASN A 65 -13.32 -12.71 1.09
C ASN A 65 -13.19 -13.08 2.56
N PHE A 66 -13.68 -12.22 3.45
CA PHE A 66 -13.71 -12.49 4.88
C PHE A 66 -15.12 -12.85 5.34
N TYR A 67 -15.18 -13.76 6.31
CA TYR A 67 -16.43 -14.20 6.93
C TYR A 67 -16.30 -14.01 8.44
N MET A 68 -17.26 -13.31 9.03
CA MET A 68 -17.36 -13.15 10.47
C MET A 68 -18.63 -13.83 10.98
N ILE A 69 -18.49 -14.61 12.05
CA ILE A 69 -19.60 -15.33 12.66
C ILE A 69 -20.00 -14.61 13.95
N GLY A 70 -21.19 -14.04 13.95
CA GLY A 70 -21.82 -13.44 15.13
C GLY A 70 -22.66 -14.48 15.88
N TRP A 71 -22.66 -14.40 17.21
CA TRP A 71 -23.53 -15.21 18.08
C TRP A 71 -24.26 -14.30 19.05
N ASN A 72 -25.57 -14.51 19.18
CA ASN A 72 -26.44 -13.65 20.00
C ASN A 72 -26.65 -14.12 21.45
N GLY A 73 -25.91 -15.12 21.92
CA GLY A 73 -26.11 -15.71 23.25
C GLY A 73 -27.21 -16.80 23.30
N ASN A 74 -28.25 -16.68 22.47
CA ASN A 74 -29.44 -17.55 22.46
C ASN A 74 -29.35 -18.72 21.48
N GLY A 75 -28.14 -19.07 21.08
CA GLY A 75 -27.88 -20.18 20.14
C GLY A 75 -28.13 -19.86 18.67
N VAL A 76 -28.42 -18.60 18.33
CA VAL A 76 -28.53 -18.14 16.94
C VAL A 76 -27.20 -17.55 16.50
N TYR A 77 -26.76 -18.01 15.32
CA TYR A 77 -25.55 -17.57 14.65
C TYR A 77 -25.92 -16.81 13.39
N ARG A 78 -25.15 -15.76 13.09
CA ARG A 78 -25.26 -14.97 11.86
C ARG A 78 -23.91 -14.88 11.17
N VAL A 79 -23.93 -14.74 9.86
CA VAL A 79 -22.74 -14.67 9.03
C VAL A 79 -22.70 -13.28 8.40
N LEU A 80 -21.61 -12.55 8.63
CA LEU A 80 -21.30 -11.33 7.90
C LEU A 80 -20.23 -11.68 6.87
N LYS A 81 -20.52 -11.40 5.60
CA LYS A 81 -19.58 -11.56 4.49
C LYS A 81 -19.00 -10.20 4.12
N ILE A 82 -17.69 -10.18 3.95
CA ILE A 82 -16.91 -9.00 3.61
C ILE A 82 -16.20 -9.31 2.30
N ASP A 83 -16.67 -8.72 1.21
CA ASP A 83 -16.12 -8.94 -0.12
C ASP A 83 -15.24 -7.75 -0.52
N GLN A 84 -13.99 -8.03 -0.86
CA GLN A 84 -13.12 -7.06 -1.51
C GLN A 84 -13.30 -7.19 -3.02
N LEU A 85 -14.27 -6.46 -3.57
CA LEU A 85 -14.59 -6.48 -5.01
C LEU A 85 -13.47 -5.80 -5.81
N ASP A 86 -13.01 -4.63 -5.35
CA ASP A 86 -11.86 -3.92 -5.91
C ASP A 86 -11.01 -3.31 -4.78
N ALA A 87 -9.77 -2.92 -5.09
CA ALA A 87 -8.80 -2.44 -4.09
C ALA A 87 -9.28 -1.22 -3.27
N THR A 88 -10.32 -0.53 -3.71
CA THR A 88 -10.91 0.66 -3.09
C THR A 88 -12.32 0.46 -2.54
N GLU A 89 -13.01 -0.62 -2.90
CA GLU A 89 -14.41 -0.83 -2.52
C GLU A 89 -14.60 -2.16 -1.78
N LEU A 90 -14.94 -2.02 -0.50
CA LEU A 90 -15.22 -3.12 0.39
C LEU A 90 -16.74 -3.21 0.60
N ASN A 91 -17.30 -4.36 0.25
CA ASN A 91 -18.74 -4.60 0.33
C ASN A 91 -19.06 -5.48 1.55
N LEU A 92 -19.91 -4.96 2.43
CA LEU A 92 -20.44 -5.67 3.59
C LEU A 92 -21.82 -6.22 3.23
N SER A 93 -22.01 -7.53 3.37
CA SER A 93 -23.31 -8.17 3.24
C SER A 93 -23.61 -9.01 4.47
N GLU A 94 -24.67 -8.63 5.20
CA GLU A 94 -25.18 -9.44 6.31
C GLU A 94 -26.09 -10.54 5.75
N ASP A 95 -25.82 -11.79 6.14
CA ASP A 95 -26.78 -12.88 5.93
C ASP A 95 -27.84 -12.83 7.03
N PHE A 96 -29.07 -12.48 6.64
CA PHE A 96 -30.22 -12.43 7.56
C PHE A 96 -30.70 -13.82 8.01
N THR A 97 -30.13 -14.90 7.49
CA THR A 97 -30.45 -16.27 7.88
C THR A 97 -30.00 -16.53 9.32
N ALA A 98 -30.93 -17.02 10.15
CA ALA A 98 -30.64 -17.49 11.49
C ALA A 98 -30.11 -18.93 11.44
N TYR A 99 -28.82 -19.12 11.72
CA TYR A 99 -28.20 -20.44 11.75
C TYR A 99 -28.14 -21.00 13.16
N THR A 100 -28.32 -22.31 13.29
CA THR A 100 -27.86 -23.06 14.45
C THR A 100 -26.34 -23.26 14.38
N LYS A 101 -25.72 -23.63 15.51
CA LYS A 101 -24.28 -23.97 15.58
C LYS A 101 -23.87 -25.01 14.53
N LYS A 102 -24.72 -26.03 14.32
CA LYS A 102 -24.45 -27.12 13.38
C LYS A 102 -24.52 -26.63 11.93
N GLU A 103 -25.56 -25.88 11.58
CA GLU A 103 -25.73 -25.35 10.22
C GLU A 103 -24.61 -24.38 9.85
N CYS A 104 -24.19 -23.53 10.80
CA CYS A 104 -23.05 -22.63 10.62
C CYS A 104 -21.75 -23.41 10.36
N TYR A 105 -21.50 -24.47 11.13
CA TYR A 105 -20.33 -25.34 10.90
C TYR A 105 -20.36 -26.00 9.50
N GLU A 106 -21.51 -26.54 9.08
CA GLU A 106 -21.64 -27.15 7.76
C GLU A 106 -21.54 -26.13 6.62
N LEU A 107 -22.00 -24.88 6.83
CA LEU A 107 -21.81 -23.78 5.89
C LEU A 107 -20.31 -23.48 5.71
N LEU A 108 -19.58 -23.25 6.81
CA LEU A 108 -18.14 -22.97 6.76
C LEU A 108 -17.37 -24.12 6.09
N LYS A 109 -17.76 -25.37 6.37
CA LYS A 109 -17.15 -26.55 5.76
C LYS A 109 -17.35 -26.61 4.25
N ARG A 110 -18.55 -26.25 3.74
CA ARG A 110 -18.82 -26.15 2.31
C ARG A 110 -17.97 -25.07 1.65
N ILE A 111 -17.94 -23.86 2.22
CA ILE A 111 -17.14 -22.74 1.71
C ILE A 111 -15.64 -23.10 1.70
N HIS A 112 -15.13 -23.75 2.75
CA HIS A 112 -13.75 -24.20 2.81
C HIS A 112 -13.43 -25.19 1.69
N LYS A 113 -14.34 -26.14 1.41
CA LYS A 113 -14.17 -27.12 0.34
C LYS A 113 -14.21 -26.46 -1.05
N GLU A 114 -15.11 -25.51 -1.26
CA GLU A 114 -15.23 -24.75 -2.52
C GLU A 114 -13.95 -23.95 -2.79
N ASN A 115 -13.36 -23.35 -1.76
CA ASN A 115 -12.13 -22.55 -1.88
C ASN A 115 -10.84 -23.36 -1.69
N LYS A 116 -10.90 -24.70 -1.78
CA LYS A 116 -9.73 -25.54 -1.49
C LYS A 116 -8.53 -25.26 -2.43
N ALA A 117 -8.80 -24.84 -3.67
CA ALA A 117 -7.77 -24.47 -4.64
C ALA A 117 -6.94 -23.24 -4.22
N THR A 118 -7.51 -22.34 -3.41
CA THR A 118 -6.85 -21.13 -2.89
C THR A 118 -6.43 -21.28 -1.41
N GLY A 119 -6.46 -22.51 -0.88
CA GLY A 119 -6.08 -22.82 0.50
C GLY A 119 -7.25 -22.86 1.50
N GLY A 120 -8.49 -22.67 1.03
CA GLY A 120 -9.71 -22.78 1.83
C GLY A 120 -9.88 -21.66 2.86
N LEU A 121 -10.87 -21.83 3.74
CA LEU A 121 -11.04 -20.93 4.88
C LEU A 121 -9.93 -21.11 5.91
N LYS A 122 -9.37 -19.98 6.36
CA LYS A 122 -8.39 -19.90 7.45
C LYS A 122 -8.98 -19.08 8.60
N PHE A 123 -8.78 -19.56 9.82
CA PHE A 123 -9.14 -18.79 11.00
C PHE A 123 -8.18 -17.62 11.18
N VAL A 124 -8.73 -16.40 11.33
CA VAL A 124 -7.95 -15.18 11.50
C VAL A 124 -7.84 -14.81 12.99
N THR A 125 -8.97 -14.56 13.66
CA THR A 125 -8.98 -14.15 15.07
C THR A 125 -10.38 -14.25 15.69
N LEU A 126 -10.46 -14.12 17.02
CA LEU A 126 -11.69 -13.86 17.76
C LEU A 126 -11.75 -12.37 18.12
N CYS A 127 -12.89 -11.72 17.88
CA CYS A 127 -13.10 -10.33 18.25
C CYS A 127 -14.53 -10.13 18.79
N TYR A 128 -14.73 -9.04 19.54
CA TYR A 128 -16.05 -8.68 20.09
C TYR A 128 -16.92 -7.87 19.12
N GLY A 129 -16.33 -7.36 18.03
CA GLY A 129 -17.03 -6.54 17.05
C GLY A 129 -16.09 -5.88 16.06
N ILE A 130 -16.66 -5.30 15.01
CA ILE A 130 -15.97 -4.44 14.05
C ILE A 130 -16.36 -3.00 14.40
N ILE A 131 -15.38 -2.17 14.76
CA ILE A 131 -15.61 -0.75 15.12
C ILE A 131 -15.66 0.13 13.87
N GLY A 132 -14.97 -0.28 12.81
CA GLY A 132 -14.96 0.43 11.53
C GLY A 132 -13.97 -0.18 10.55
N LEU A 133 -14.08 0.23 9.30
CA LEU A 133 -13.13 -0.08 8.23
C LEU A 133 -12.36 1.20 7.92
N CYS A 134 -11.04 1.14 7.84
CA CYS A 134 -10.22 2.26 7.42
C CYS A 134 -9.45 1.89 6.15
N SER A 135 -9.46 2.78 5.17
CA SER A 135 -8.62 2.68 3.98
C SER A 135 -7.46 3.66 4.11
N PHE A 136 -6.25 3.17 3.89
CA PHE A 136 -5.07 4.01 3.77
C PHE A 136 -4.87 4.34 2.30
N VAL A 137 -5.28 5.54 1.89
CA VAL A 137 -4.91 6.07 0.57
C VAL A 137 -3.47 6.55 0.68
N SER A 138 -2.53 5.80 0.09
CA SER A 138 -1.14 6.24 0.01
C SER A 138 -1.04 7.38 -1.00
N SER A 139 -0.96 8.62 -0.52
CA SER A 139 -0.76 9.80 -1.37
C SER A 139 0.73 9.96 -1.69
N TYR A 140 1.24 9.17 -2.63
CA TYR A 140 2.53 9.47 -3.24
C TYR A 140 2.35 10.56 -4.30
N GLY A 141 2.62 11.81 -3.91
CA GLY A 141 3.00 12.89 -4.82
C GLY A 141 1.97 14.00 -5.02
N ARG A 142 2.13 15.10 -4.28
CA ARG A 142 2.07 16.45 -4.85
C ARG A 142 3.46 17.07 -4.77
#